data_AF-A0A7Y2FRB4-F1
#
_entry.id   AF-A0A7Y2FRB4-F1
#
_cell.length_a   1.000
_cell.length_b   1.000
_cell.length_c   1.000
_cell.angle_alpha   90.00
_cell.angle_beta   90.00
_cell.angle_gamma   90.00
#
_symmetry.space_group_name_H-M   'P 1'
#
loop_
_entity.id
_entity.type
_entity.pdbx_description
1 polymer ?
#
loop_
_entity_poly.entity_id
_entity_poly.type
_entity_poly.pdbx_seq_one_letter_code
_entity_poly.pdbx_strand_id
1 'polypeptide(L)'
;MRSLKIGHWFALVSLAALVASCGSTRESAWDTSAGSAQLDDAARAQVAQLMSAAEAAWANRGDPAQAKAAVDSWTQASDIDPTNVTALNELTHAIYFYADCHLRFDEDNPDAYKDMHEVGTRAAERALSAMSPAFADKMAAGERIEDAISVLNASAVPALYWRSSNMGRWATLE
;
A
#
# COMPACT_ATOMS: atom_id res chain seq x y z
N MET A 1 -17.35 -26.67 65.34
CA MET A 1 -18.05 -26.30 64.09
C MET A 1 -18.21 -24.78 64.04
N ARG A 2 -18.05 -24.17 62.85
CA ARG A 2 -17.90 -22.72 62.52
C ARG A 2 -16.44 -22.23 62.65
N SER A 3 -15.64 -21.99 61.60
CA SER A 3 -15.76 -21.34 60.28
C SER A 3 -15.51 -19.82 60.28
N LEU A 4 -14.67 -19.39 59.32
CA LEU A 4 -14.40 -18.04 58.77
C LEU A 4 -13.27 -17.25 59.47
N LYS A 5 -12.30 -16.61 58.78
CA LYS A 5 -12.09 -16.36 57.35
C LYS A 5 -10.63 -15.92 57.13
N ILE A 6 -9.93 -16.60 56.22
CA ILE A 6 -8.67 -16.15 55.61
C ILE A 6 -9.05 -15.02 54.64
N GLY A 7 -8.62 -13.81 54.93
CA GLY A 7 -8.75 -12.64 54.06
C GLY A 7 -7.46 -11.84 54.14
N HIS A 8 -7.15 -11.12 53.06
CA HIS A 8 -5.99 -10.24 52.86
C HIS A 8 -4.76 -10.80 52.14
N TRP A 9 -4.92 -11.77 51.22
CA TRP A 9 -3.84 -12.16 50.28
C TRP A 9 -4.31 -12.20 48.81
N PHE A 10 -5.18 -11.26 48.42
CA PHE A 10 -5.57 -11.03 47.02
C PHE A 10 -5.58 -9.53 46.71
N ALA A 11 -4.40 -8.91 46.72
CA ALA A 11 -4.21 -7.57 46.19
C ALA A 11 -2.97 -7.57 45.29
N LEU A 12 -3.01 -8.38 44.24
CA LEU A 12 -2.01 -8.43 43.20
C LEU A 12 -2.73 -8.75 41.89
N VAL A 13 -2.38 -7.98 40.85
CA VAL A 13 -2.73 -8.20 39.43
C VAL A 13 -4.13 -7.71 39.02
N SER A 14 -4.30 -6.41 38.78
CA SER A 14 -5.44 -5.88 37.99
C SER A 14 -5.16 -4.50 37.36
N LEU A 15 -3.95 -4.28 36.81
CA LEU A 15 -3.68 -3.03 36.07
C LEU A 15 -2.63 -3.23 34.95
N ALA A 16 -2.85 -4.16 34.03
CA ALA A 16 -1.96 -4.37 32.88
C ALA A 16 -2.68 -4.97 31.66
N ALA A 17 -3.90 -4.53 31.35
CA ALA A 17 -4.67 -5.15 30.26
C ALA A 17 -5.59 -4.17 29.52
N LEU A 18 -5.10 -3.03 29.01
CA LEU A 18 -5.92 -2.13 28.18
C LEU A 18 -5.14 -1.34 27.10
N VAL A 19 -4.17 -1.94 26.41
CA VAL A 19 -3.66 -1.34 25.15
C VAL A 19 -3.31 -2.41 24.11
N ALA A 20 -4.26 -3.29 23.83
CA ALA A 20 -4.27 -4.05 22.59
C ALA A 20 -5.47 -3.56 21.77
N SER A 21 -5.39 -2.32 21.27
CA SER A 21 -6.27 -1.92 20.18
C SER A 21 -5.81 -2.69 18.95
N CYS A 22 -6.64 -3.59 18.43
CA CYS A 22 -6.47 -4.19 17.12
C CYS A 22 -6.72 -3.15 16.02
N GLY A 23 -6.08 -1.98 16.10
CA GLY A 23 -5.91 -1.12 14.93
C GLY A 23 -4.85 -1.79 14.06
N SER A 24 -5.19 -2.12 12.83
CA SER A 24 -4.20 -2.58 11.85
C SER A 24 -3.16 -1.49 11.72
N THR A 25 -2.00 -1.69 12.35
CA THR A 25 -0.91 -0.73 12.21
C THR A 25 -0.44 -0.78 10.77
N ARG A 26 -0.37 0.37 10.12
CA ARG A 26 0.10 0.50 8.74
C ARG A 26 1.49 -0.14 8.58
N GLU A 27 1.68 -0.92 7.51
CA GLU A 27 2.96 -1.51 7.16
C GLU A 27 3.52 -0.84 5.90
N SER A 28 4.57 -0.04 6.07
CA SER A 28 5.22 0.62 4.93
C SER A 28 5.90 -0.38 4.00
N ALA A 29 5.96 -0.05 2.71
CA ALA A 29 6.61 -0.86 1.68
C ALA A 29 8.00 -0.32 1.28
N TRP A 30 8.74 0.28 2.22
CA TRP A 30 10.08 0.83 1.94
C TRP A 30 11.13 -0.27 1.70
N ASP A 31 11.05 -1.34 2.49
CA ASP A 31 12.02 -2.44 2.50
C ASP A 31 11.78 -3.47 1.38
N THR A 32 10.72 -3.30 0.57
CA THR A 32 10.41 -4.20 -0.55
C THR A 32 11.12 -3.81 -1.84
N SER A 33 12.29 -3.18 -1.75
CA SER A 33 13.23 -3.09 -2.86
C SER A 33 13.68 -4.50 -3.23
N ALA A 34 12.86 -5.21 -4.01
CA ALA A 34 13.28 -6.42 -4.67
C ALA A 34 14.47 -6.01 -5.52
N GLY A 35 15.65 -6.57 -5.21
CA GLY A 35 16.83 -6.37 -6.03
C GLY A 35 16.47 -6.63 -7.49
N SER A 36 17.16 -5.96 -8.42
CA SER A 36 16.92 -6.09 -9.86
C SER A 36 17.16 -7.53 -10.32
N ALA A 37 16.18 -8.39 -10.12
CA ALA A 37 16.19 -9.73 -10.68
C ALA A 37 16.18 -9.55 -12.18
N GLN A 38 17.19 -10.08 -12.86
CA GLN A 38 17.28 -9.97 -14.30
C GLN A 38 16.16 -10.79 -14.91
N LEU A 39 15.15 -10.12 -15.47
CA LEU A 39 14.05 -10.76 -16.17
C LEU A 39 14.56 -11.53 -17.38
N ASP A 40 13.92 -12.64 -17.71
CA ASP A 40 14.11 -13.30 -19.00
C ASP A 40 13.20 -12.66 -20.08
N ASP A 41 13.32 -13.11 -21.33
CA ASP A 41 12.53 -12.58 -22.45
C ASP A 41 11.03 -12.85 -22.29
N ALA A 42 10.66 -13.99 -21.69
CA ALA A 42 9.26 -14.37 -21.50
C ALA A 42 8.60 -13.45 -20.46
N ALA A 43 9.26 -13.20 -19.33
CA ALA A 43 8.80 -12.28 -18.30
C ALA A 43 8.68 -10.85 -18.83
N ARG A 44 9.67 -10.36 -19.61
CA ARG A 44 9.57 -9.04 -20.28
C ARG A 44 8.37 -8.95 -21.22
N ALA A 45 8.14 -9.97 -22.04
CA ALA A 45 7.00 -10.00 -22.96
C ALA A 45 5.67 -10.02 -22.19
N GLN A 46 5.59 -10.77 -21.09
CA GLN A 46 4.41 -10.82 -20.23
C GLN A 46 4.13 -9.46 -19.57
N VAL A 47 5.17 -8.78 -19.03
CA VAL A 47 5.03 -7.43 -18.48
C VAL A 47 4.50 -6.47 -19.55
N ALA A 48 5.05 -6.49 -20.77
CA ALA A 48 4.58 -5.62 -21.84
C ALA A 48 3.11 -5.89 -22.22
N GLN A 49 2.69 -7.16 -22.24
CA GLN A 49 1.29 -7.53 -22.49
C GLN A 49 0.37 -7.03 -21.37
N LEU A 50 0.77 -7.19 -20.11
CA LEU A 50 0.00 -6.73 -18.95
C LEU A 50 -0.13 -5.20 -18.93
N MET A 51 0.95 -4.47 -19.25
CA MET A 51 0.91 -3.01 -19.39
C MET A 51 -0.11 -2.58 -20.45
N SER A 52 -0.07 -3.20 -21.63
CA SER A 52 -1.02 -2.89 -22.71
C SER A 52 -2.47 -3.22 -22.34
N ALA A 53 -2.69 -4.36 -21.67
CA ALA A 53 -4.01 -4.76 -21.19
C ALA A 53 -4.55 -3.78 -20.13
N ALA A 54 -3.69 -3.35 -19.21
CA ALA A 54 -4.04 -2.38 -18.18
C ALA A 54 -4.45 -1.04 -18.80
N GLU A 55 -3.68 -0.52 -19.76
CA GLU A 55 -4.00 0.73 -20.47
C GLU A 55 -5.34 0.65 -21.22
N ALA A 56 -5.60 -0.47 -21.90
CA ALA A 56 -6.85 -0.70 -22.62
C ALA A 56 -8.07 -0.76 -21.67
N ALA A 57 -7.93 -1.43 -20.53
CA ALA A 57 -8.96 -1.45 -19.49
C ALA A 57 -9.15 -0.07 -18.87
N TRP A 58 -8.06 0.65 -18.59
CA TRP A 58 -8.07 1.98 -17.98
C TRP A 58 -8.73 3.04 -18.86
N ALA A 59 -8.63 2.91 -20.19
CA ALA A 59 -9.38 3.76 -21.12
C ALA A 59 -10.90 3.68 -20.89
N ASN A 60 -11.39 2.57 -20.33
CA ASN A 60 -12.79 2.28 -20.04
C ASN A 60 -13.11 2.27 -18.54
N ARG A 61 -12.26 2.86 -17.69
CA ARG A 61 -12.36 2.84 -16.21
C ARG A 61 -13.66 3.37 -15.59
N GLY A 62 -14.53 3.99 -16.38
CA GLY A 62 -15.88 4.34 -15.91
C GLY A 62 -16.72 3.10 -15.59
N ASP A 63 -16.39 1.95 -16.19
CA ASP A 63 -16.94 0.65 -15.83
C ASP A 63 -16.15 0.06 -14.63
N PRO A 64 -16.82 -0.37 -13.53
CA PRO A 64 -16.14 -0.94 -12.37
C PRO A 64 -15.26 -2.16 -12.68
N ALA A 65 -15.70 -3.04 -13.58
CA ALA A 65 -14.96 -4.23 -13.97
C ALA A 65 -13.70 -3.87 -14.77
N GLN A 66 -13.77 -2.82 -15.61
CA GLN A 66 -12.62 -2.33 -16.36
C GLN A 66 -11.61 -1.62 -15.46
N ALA A 67 -12.06 -0.79 -14.52
CA ALA A 67 -11.18 -0.17 -13.53
C ALA A 67 -10.45 -1.24 -12.70
N LYS A 68 -11.17 -2.26 -12.23
CA LYS A 68 -10.56 -3.38 -11.51
C LYS A 68 -9.57 -4.16 -12.39
N ALA A 69 -9.91 -4.45 -13.66
CA ALA A 69 -9.03 -5.15 -14.58
C ALA A 69 -7.71 -4.40 -14.83
N ALA A 70 -7.74 -3.06 -14.86
CA ALA A 70 -6.54 -2.23 -14.94
C ALA A 70 -5.68 -2.37 -13.68
N VAL A 71 -6.28 -2.25 -12.49
CA VAL A 71 -5.59 -2.47 -11.20
C VAL A 71 -4.95 -3.86 -11.15
N ASP A 72 -5.68 -4.91 -11.51
CA ASP A 72 -5.20 -6.29 -11.48
C ASP A 72 -4.01 -6.49 -12.45
N SER A 73 -4.09 -5.90 -13.64
CA SER A 73 -3.05 -6.04 -14.67
C SER A 73 -1.77 -5.29 -14.30
N TRP A 74 -1.87 -4.06 -13.79
CA TRP A 74 -0.70 -3.33 -13.30
C TRP A 74 -0.11 -3.95 -12.04
N THR A 75 -0.94 -4.52 -11.16
CA THR A 75 -0.46 -5.29 -10.00
C THR A 75 0.42 -6.44 -10.47
N GLN A 76 -0.09 -7.29 -11.37
CA GLN A 76 0.68 -8.41 -11.92
C GLN A 76 1.95 -7.97 -12.63
N ALA A 77 1.89 -6.88 -13.42
CA ALA A 77 3.07 -6.34 -14.09
C ALA A 77 4.14 -5.90 -13.08
N SER A 78 3.72 -5.22 -12.00
CA SER A 78 4.62 -4.75 -10.94
C SER A 78 5.15 -5.88 -10.04
N ASP A 79 4.46 -7.01 -9.97
CA ASP A 79 4.93 -8.16 -9.21
C ASP A 79 5.92 -9.01 -10.03
N ILE A 80 5.76 -9.07 -11.35
CA ILE A 80 6.76 -9.68 -12.25
C ILE A 80 8.00 -8.79 -12.35
N ASP A 81 7.82 -7.48 -12.53
CA ASP A 81 8.89 -6.49 -12.55
C ASP A 81 8.68 -5.43 -11.45
N PRO A 82 9.19 -5.69 -10.23
CA PRO A 82 9.11 -4.73 -9.12
C PRO A 82 9.88 -3.43 -9.34
N THR A 83 10.72 -3.36 -10.38
CA THR A 83 11.47 -2.16 -10.74
C THR A 83 10.79 -1.34 -11.84
N ASN A 84 9.66 -1.82 -12.39
CA ASN A 84 8.89 -1.09 -13.38
C ASN A 84 8.13 0.08 -12.73
N VAL A 85 8.83 1.21 -12.63
CA VAL A 85 8.31 2.46 -12.07
C VAL A 85 7.03 2.92 -12.76
N THR A 86 6.90 2.72 -14.06
CA THR A 86 5.68 3.09 -14.80
C THR A 86 4.49 2.26 -14.33
N ALA A 87 4.63 0.93 -14.24
CA ALA A 87 3.58 0.06 -13.73
C ALA A 87 3.13 0.45 -12.32
N LEU A 88 4.10 0.73 -11.42
CA LEU A 88 3.81 1.12 -10.04
C LEU A 88 3.14 2.50 -9.92
N ASN A 89 3.55 3.47 -10.75
CA ASN A 89 2.94 4.79 -10.80
C ASN A 89 1.49 4.73 -11.29
N GLU A 90 1.23 3.98 -12.36
CA GLU A 90 -0.13 3.81 -12.85
C GLU A 90 -0.99 3.01 -11.87
N LEU A 91 -0.41 1.98 -11.22
CA LEU A 91 -1.10 1.19 -10.21
C LEU A 91 -1.60 2.04 -9.04
N THR A 92 -0.76 2.88 -8.43
CA THR A 92 -1.19 3.69 -7.28
C THR A 92 -2.33 4.65 -7.62
N HIS A 93 -2.30 5.22 -8.83
CA HIS A 93 -3.37 6.07 -9.35
C HIS A 93 -4.65 5.27 -9.62
N ALA A 94 -4.51 4.13 -10.28
CA ALA A 94 -5.63 3.26 -10.62
C ALA A 94 -6.37 2.74 -9.39
N ILE A 95 -5.60 2.38 -8.37
CA ILE A 95 -6.12 1.98 -7.06
C ILE A 95 -6.92 3.11 -6.41
N TYR A 96 -6.36 4.32 -6.36
CA TYR A 96 -7.06 5.47 -5.77
C TYR A 96 -8.41 5.70 -6.47
N PHE A 97 -8.39 5.71 -7.82
CA PHE A 97 -9.60 5.90 -8.61
C PHE A 97 -10.61 4.78 -8.39
N TYR A 98 -10.18 3.52 -8.43
CA TYR A 98 -11.05 2.37 -8.24
C TYR A 98 -11.71 2.40 -6.86
N ALA A 99 -10.93 2.69 -5.81
CA ALA A 99 -11.46 2.86 -4.47
C ALA A 99 -12.51 3.99 -4.42
N ASP A 100 -12.16 5.20 -4.83
CA ASP A 100 -13.01 6.38 -4.64
C ASP A 100 -14.25 6.39 -5.53
N CYS A 101 -14.15 5.86 -6.76
CA CYS A 101 -15.25 5.85 -7.71
C CYS A 101 -16.14 4.61 -7.60
N HIS A 102 -15.59 3.45 -7.22
CA HIS A 102 -16.31 2.17 -7.35
C HIS A 102 -16.48 1.41 -6.04
N LEU A 103 -15.62 1.60 -5.03
CA LEU A 103 -15.73 0.89 -3.75
C LEU A 103 -16.33 1.73 -2.62
N ARG A 104 -16.24 3.06 -2.71
CA ARG A 104 -16.65 3.97 -1.63
C ARG A 104 -18.09 3.77 -1.13
N PHE A 105 -18.98 3.32 -2.01
CA PHE A 105 -20.40 3.10 -1.72
C PHE A 105 -20.77 1.61 -1.65
N ASP A 106 -19.77 0.72 -1.61
CA ASP A 106 -19.98 -0.72 -1.46
C ASP A 106 -20.25 -1.07 0.02
N GLU A 107 -21.52 -0.99 0.40
CA GLU A 107 -21.97 -1.27 1.78
C GLU A 107 -21.80 -2.75 2.17
N ASP A 108 -21.69 -3.66 1.18
CA ASP A 108 -21.48 -5.08 1.42
C ASP A 108 -20.02 -5.39 1.79
N ASN A 109 -19.09 -4.48 1.49
CA ASN A 109 -17.67 -4.62 1.78
C ASN A 109 -17.03 -3.29 2.23
N PRO A 110 -17.40 -2.77 3.41
CA PRO A 110 -16.96 -1.45 3.88
C PRO A 110 -15.45 -1.35 4.09
N ASP A 111 -14.77 -2.47 4.39
CA ASP A 111 -13.33 -2.52 4.59
C ASP A 111 -12.56 -2.42 3.27
N ALA A 112 -13.14 -2.86 2.15
CA ALA A 112 -12.46 -2.84 0.86
C ALA A 112 -12.07 -1.42 0.42
N TYR A 113 -12.87 -0.40 0.74
CA TYR A 113 -12.52 0.99 0.43
C TYR A 113 -11.25 1.43 1.17
N LYS A 114 -11.17 1.14 2.47
CA LYS A 114 -10.02 1.46 3.31
C LYS A 114 -8.79 0.68 2.88
N ASP A 115 -8.90 -0.64 2.77
CA ASP A 115 -7.79 -1.53 2.43
C ASP A 115 -7.18 -1.19 1.08
N MET A 116 -8.02 -0.85 0.10
CA MET A 116 -7.56 -0.46 -1.24
C MET A 116 -6.67 0.79 -1.18
N HIS A 117 -6.99 1.77 -0.33
CA HIS A 117 -6.12 2.94 -0.14
C HIS A 117 -4.78 2.60 0.55
N GLU A 118 -4.74 1.62 1.45
CA GLU A 118 -3.46 1.17 1.99
C GLU A 118 -2.60 0.48 0.91
N VAL A 119 -3.20 -0.38 0.08
CA VAL A 119 -2.52 -0.98 -1.08
C VAL A 119 -1.99 0.09 -2.03
N GLY A 120 -2.79 1.13 -2.31
CA GLY A 120 -2.40 2.25 -3.17
C GLY A 120 -1.24 3.06 -2.61
N THR A 121 -1.20 3.24 -1.29
CA THR A 121 -0.07 3.86 -0.60
C THR A 121 1.19 3.02 -0.77
N ARG A 122 1.13 1.71 -0.51
CA ARG A 122 2.26 0.79 -0.66
C ARG A 122 2.78 0.70 -2.10
N ALA A 123 1.90 0.75 -3.11
CA ALA A 123 2.31 0.78 -4.52
C ALA A 123 3.13 2.04 -4.84
N ALA A 124 2.75 3.21 -4.32
CA ALA A 124 3.54 4.42 -4.49
C ALA A 124 4.87 4.38 -3.74
N GLU A 125 4.90 3.78 -2.55
CA GLU A 125 6.15 3.58 -1.79
C GLU A 125 7.13 2.70 -2.56
N ARG A 126 6.66 1.59 -3.14
CA ARG A 126 7.43 0.74 -4.07
C ARG A 126 7.95 1.56 -5.26
N ALA A 127 7.12 2.43 -5.85
CA ALA A 127 7.54 3.26 -6.99
C ALA A 127 8.71 4.18 -6.61
N LEU A 128 8.64 4.84 -5.45
CA LEU A 128 9.69 5.74 -4.97
C LEU A 128 11.00 4.99 -4.69
N SER A 129 10.93 3.81 -4.04
CA SER A 129 12.10 2.97 -3.81
C SER A 129 12.72 2.48 -5.13
N ALA A 130 11.90 2.10 -6.12
CA ALA A 130 12.38 1.68 -7.44
C ALA A 130 13.04 2.82 -8.25
N MET A 131 12.61 4.07 -8.03
CA MET A 131 13.19 5.24 -8.70
C MET A 131 14.58 5.62 -8.16
N SER A 132 14.85 5.39 -6.88
CA SER A 132 16.09 5.82 -6.24
C SER A 132 16.49 4.88 -5.10
N PRO A 133 17.56 4.07 -5.28
CA PRO A 133 18.13 3.27 -4.20
C PRO A 133 18.53 4.12 -2.99
N ALA A 134 19.06 5.33 -3.22
CA ALA A 134 19.41 6.24 -2.13
C ALA A 134 18.18 6.70 -1.33
N PHE A 135 17.01 6.85 -1.98
CA PHE A 135 15.77 7.13 -1.27
C PHE A 135 15.33 5.91 -0.45
N ALA A 136 15.37 4.73 -1.05
CA ALA A 136 15.04 3.47 -0.36
C ALA A 136 15.90 3.27 0.90
N ASP A 137 17.22 3.46 0.79
CA ASP A 137 18.17 3.33 1.91
C ASP A 137 17.84 4.31 3.05
N LYS A 138 17.50 5.56 2.72
CA LYS A 138 17.10 6.58 3.71
C LYS A 138 15.81 6.20 4.42
N MET A 139 14.81 5.72 3.68
CA MET A 139 13.54 5.29 4.28
C MET A 139 13.70 4.04 5.15
N ALA A 140 14.51 3.07 4.71
CA ALA A 140 14.86 1.88 5.49
C ALA A 140 15.63 2.22 6.78
N ALA A 141 16.43 3.30 6.76
CA ALA A 141 17.08 3.85 7.94
C ALA A 141 16.14 4.62 8.89
N GLY A 142 14.86 4.73 8.55
CA GLY A 142 13.86 5.45 9.35
C GLY A 142 13.94 6.98 9.21
N GLU A 143 14.60 7.49 8.18
CA GLU A 143 14.63 8.92 7.90
C GLU A 143 13.22 9.44 7.59
N ARG A 144 12.98 10.70 7.92
CA ARG A 144 11.73 11.36 7.58
C ARG A 144 11.61 11.52 6.07
N ILE A 145 10.42 11.25 5.52
CA ILE A 145 10.20 11.33 4.07
C ILE A 145 10.52 12.72 3.52
N GLU A 146 10.23 13.79 4.28
CA GLU A 146 10.48 15.18 3.88
C GLU A 146 11.97 15.50 3.72
N ASP A 147 12.83 14.80 4.46
CA ASP A 147 14.28 14.91 4.33
C ASP A 147 14.78 13.98 3.20
N ALA A 148 14.21 12.77 3.11
CA ALA A 148 14.59 11.77 2.13
C ALA A 148 14.26 12.17 0.69
N ILE A 149 13.19 12.94 0.44
CA ILE A 149 12.84 13.37 -0.94
C ILE A 149 13.94 14.20 -1.63
N SER A 150 14.93 14.72 -0.89
CA SER A 150 16.06 15.48 -1.44
C SER A 150 16.90 14.69 -2.47
N VAL A 151 16.85 13.35 -2.44
CA VAL A 151 17.56 12.48 -3.40
C VAL A 151 16.69 12.01 -4.57
N LEU A 152 15.45 12.49 -4.64
CA LEU A 152 14.53 12.26 -5.76
C LEU A 152 14.60 13.42 -6.77
N ASN A 153 14.10 13.18 -7.97
CA ASN A 153 13.92 14.21 -8.98
C ASN A 153 12.43 14.36 -9.33
N ALA A 154 12.11 15.27 -10.26
CA ALA A 154 10.74 15.60 -10.64
C ALA A 154 9.91 14.40 -11.13
N SER A 155 10.53 13.32 -11.62
CA SER A 155 9.82 12.10 -12.01
C SER A 155 9.11 11.39 -10.84
N ALA A 156 9.47 11.71 -9.59
CA ALA A 156 8.85 11.16 -8.39
C ALA A 156 7.54 11.84 -7.98
N VAL A 157 7.21 13.00 -8.58
CA VAL A 157 6.03 13.78 -8.22
C VAL A 157 4.73 12.96 -8.28
N PRO A 158 4.46 12.15 -9.33
CA PRO A 158 3.24 11.33 -9.38
C PRO A 158 3.13 10.36 -8.20
N ALA A 159 4.20 9.63 -7.88
CA ALA A 159 4.21 8.69 -6.76
C ALA A 159 4.01 9.40 -5.42
N LEU A 160 4.70 10.52 -5.16
CA LEU A 160 4.54 11.31 -3.93
C LEU A 160 3.09 11.82 -3.77
N TYR A 161 2.50 12.30 -4.86
CA TYR A 161 1.13 12.80 -4.86
C TYR A 161 0.12 11.69 -4.54
N TRP A 162 0.20 10.56 -5.25
CA TRP A 162 -0.74 9.47 -5.07
C TRP A 162 -0.53 8.72 -3.76
N ARG A 163 0.71 8.62 -3.26
CA ARG A 163 1.00 8.15 -1.90
C ARG A 163 0.24 8.99 -0.88
N SER A 164 0.39 10.30 -0.94
CA SER A 164 -0.23 11.22 0.00
C SER A 164 -1.75 11.21 -0.10
N SER A 165 -2.28 11.11 -1.32
CA SER A 165 -3.72 11.06 -1.57
C SER A 165 -4.37 9.79 -1.02
N ASN A 166 -3.79 8.62 -1.32
CA ASN A 166 -4.24 7.33 -0.78
C ASN A 166 -4.13 7.30 0.75
N MET A 167 -2.97 7.66 1.29
CA MET A 167 -2.73 7.66 2.75
C MET A 167 -3.69 8.63 3.48
N GLY A 168 -3.98 9.79 2.89
CA GLY A 168 -4.93 10.74 3.44
C GLY A 168 -6.35 10.20 3.51
N ARG A 169 -6.79 9.41 2.51
CA ARG A 169 -8.08 8.71 2.55
C ARG A 169 -8.09 7.62 3.61
N TRP A 170 -7.09 6.74 3.61
CA TRP A 170 -6.95 5.68 4.60
C TRP A 170 -6.99 6.21 6.03
N ALA A 171 -6.23 7.28 6.33
CA ALA A 171 -6.15 7.86 7.68
C ALA A 171 -7.47 8.49 8.16
N THR A 172 -8.39 8.86 7.26
CA THR A 172 -9.72 9.35 7.65
C THR A 172 -10.70 8.23 8.03
N LEU A 173 -10.29 6.97 7.81
CA LEU A 173 -11.06 5.74 8.06
C LEU A 173 -10.44 4.89 9.20
N GLU A 174 -9.39 5.39 9.86
CA GLU A 174 -8.87 4.90 11.14
C GLU A 174 -9.59 5.58 12.31
#